data_AF-E7C8T6-F1
#
_entry.id   AF-E7C8T6-F1
#
_cell.length_a   1.000
_cell.length_b   1.000
_cell.length_c   1.000
_cell.angle_alpha   90.00
_cell.angle_beta   90.00
_cell.angle_gamma   90.00
#
_symmetry.space_group_name_H-M   'P 1'
#
loop_
_entity.id
_entity.type
_entity.pdbx_description
1 polymer ?
#
loop_
_entity_poly.entity_id
_entity_poly.type
_entity_poly.pdbx_seq_one_letter_code
_entity_poly.pdbx_strand_id
1 'polypeptide(L)'
;MKAVIYCRVSTKEQVQNLSLPTQLRACREYCEREGYEVAKVFTDAGESAKTIDRPDFKKLLEYCRVHKQDVQFVVFDNITRFSRNSHDFAIARTLLQRL
;
A
#
# COMPACT_ATOMS: atom_id res chain seq x y z
N MET A 1 -14.29 -9.54 5.31
CA MET A 1 -13.53 -9.35 4.06
C MET A 1 -12.08 -9.02 4.42
N LYS A 2 -11.07 -9.42 3.64
CA LYS A 2 -9.66 -9.15 4.00
C LYS A 2 -9.03 -8.05 3.15
N ALA A 3 -8.18 -7.27 3.80
CA ALA A 3 -7.44 -6.17 3.21
C ALA A 3 -5.93 -6.33 3.47
N VAL A 4 -5.12 -5.78 2.57
CA VAL A 4 -3.69 -5.52 2.80
C VAL A 4 -3.44 -4.03 2.89
N ILE A 5 -2.49 -3.63 3.73
CA ILE A 5 -2.12 -2.22 3.91
C ILE A 5 -0.77 -1.96 3.25
N TYR A 6 -0.63 -0.83 2.58
CA TYR A 6 0.63 -0.35 2.02
C TYR A 6 0.97 1.05 2.54
N CYS A 7 2.15 1.18 3.14
CA CYS A 7 2.69 2.45 3.65
C CYS A 7 3.98 2.81 2.94
N ARG A 8 4.26 4.12 2.77
CA ARG A 8 5.48 4.56 2.07
C ARG A 8 6.03 5.89 2.60
N VAL A 9 7.34 6.05 2.59
CA VAL A 9 8.03 7.34 2.74
C VAL A 9 9.12 7.53 1.68
N SER A 10 9.32 8.77 1.24
CA SER A 10 10.17 9.08 0.08
C SER A 10 11.65 9.25 0.41
N THR A 11 12.01 9.47 1.68
CA THR A 11 13.41 9.54 2.11
C THR A 11 13.61 8.75 3.40
N LYS A 12 14.84 8.27 3.61
CA LYS A 12 15.21 7.60 4.87
C LYS A 12 15.10 8.54 6.07
N GLU A 13 15.31 9.86 5.88
CA GLU A 13 15.09 10.83 6.96
C GLU A 13 13.62 10.95 7.36
N GLN A 14 12.68 10.70 6.42
CA GLN A 14 11.25 10.68 6.72
C GLN A 14 10.79 9.41 7.46
N VAL A 15 11.62 8.36 7.52
CA VAL A 15 11.34 7.14 8.30
C VAL A 15 11.35 7.44 9.79
N GLN A 16 12.17 8.39 10.24
CA GLN A 16 12.24 8.81 11.64
C GLN A 16 11.17 9.85 12.02
N ASN A 17 10.52 10.46 11.02
CA ASN A 17 9.32 11.24 11.26
C ASN A 17 8.14 10.28 11.45
N LEU A 18 7.22 10.59 12.37
CA LEU A 18 6.02 9.80 12.76
C LEU A 18 5.05 9.46 11.59
N SER A 19 5.43 9.70 10.34
CA SER A 19 4.64 9.54 9.13
C SER A 19 4.28 8.09 8.81
N LEU A 20 5.17 7.10 8.97
CA LEU A 20 4.84 5.68 8.72
C LEU A 20 3.88 5.13 9.79
N PRO A 21 4.14 5.31 11.10
CA PRO A 21 3.18 4.92 12.13
C PRO A 21 1.83 5.61 11.98
N THR A 22 1.81 6.89 11.60
CA THR A 22 0.55 7.64 11.37
C THR A 22 -0.22 7.08 10.19
N GLN A 23 0.44 6.82 9.05
CA GLN A 23 -0.19 6.18 7.88
C GLN A 23 -0.77 4.81 8.25
N LEU A 24 0.02 3.96 8.94
CA LEU A 24 -0.43 2.63 9.34
C LEU A 24 -1.64 2.70 10.28
N ARG A 25 -1.61 3.61 11.25
CA ARG A 25 -2.74 3.82 12.18
C ARG A 25 -4.00 4.23 11.42
N ALA A 26 -3.92 5.22 10.54
CA ALA A 26 -5.06 5.66 9.74
C ALA A 26 -5.63 4.54 8.87
N CYS A 27 -4.77 3.73 8.23
CA CYS A 27 -5.22 2.58 7.44
C CYS A 27 -5.87 1.49 8.31
N ARG A 28 -5.36 1.23 9.51
CA ARG A 28 -5.97 0.26 10.44
C ARG A 28 -7.32 0.73 10.96
N GLU A 29 -7.42 1.99 11.38
CA GLU A 29 -8.69 2.61 11.81
C GLU A 29 -9.73 2.60 10.69
N TYR A 30 -9.30 2.81 9.43
CA TYR A 30 -10.17 2.63 8.27
C TYR A 30 -10.63 1.18 8.12
N CYS A 31 -9.71 0.21 8.15
CA CYS A 31 -10.07 -1.21 8.02
C CYS A 31 -11.02 -1.65 9.14
N GLU A 32 -10.79 -1.23 10.38
CA GLU A 32 -11.64 -1.56 11.52
C GLU A 32 -13.07 -1.02 11.34
N ARG A 33 -13.21 0.25 10.94
CA ARG A 33 -14.51 0.87 10.69
C ARG A 33 -15.29 0.19 9.56
N GLU A 34 -14.60 -0.28 8.52
CA GLU A 34 -15.21 -0.97 7.38
C GLU A 34 -15.38 -2.49 7.60
N GLY A 35 -14.94 -3.02 8.75
CA GLY A 35 -15.01 -4.45 9.06
C GLY A 35 -14.04 -5.32 8.22
N TYR A 36 -12.92 -4.75 7.79
CA TYR A 36 -11.88 -5.45 7.05
C TYR A 36 -10.85 -6.06 8.00
N GLU A 37 -10.55 -7.35 7.80
CA GLU A 37 -9.44 -8.02 8.47
C GLU A 37 -8.13 -7.67 7.75
N VAL A 38 -7.16 -7.13 8.50
CA VAL A 38 -5.84 -6.79 7.94
C VAL A 38 -4.99 -8.06 7.82
N ALA A 39 -4.89 -8.60 6.61
CA ALA A 39 -4.13 -9.83 6.34
C ALA A 39 -2.61 -9.61 6.37
N LYS A 40 -2.15 -8.46 5.86
CA LYS A 40 -0.73 -8.12 5.79
C LYS A 40 -0.49 -6.62 5.63
N VAL A 41 0.67 -6.16 6.12
CA VAL A 41 1.16 -4.79 5.96
C VAL A 41 2.47 -4.82 5.18
N PHE A 42 2.60 -3.95 4.19
CA PHE A 42 3.78 -3.76 3.35
C PHE A 42 4.31 -2.34 3.50
N THR A 43 5.63 -2.13 3.53
CA THR A 43 6.19 -0.81 3.79
C THR A 43 7.46 -0.53 2.98
N ASP A 44 7.42 0.50 2.14
CA ASP A 44 8.61 0.98 1.43
C ASP A 44 9.17 2.25 2.12
N ALA A 45 10.34 2.08 2.73
CA ALA A 45 11.02 3.10 3.52
C ALA A 45 12.28 3.63 2.80
N GLY A 46 12.17 4.80 2.16
CA GLY A 46 13.34 5.56 1.74
C GLY A 46 13.69 5.55 0.26
N GLU A 47 12.72 5.37 -0.62
CA GLU A 47 12.92 5.56 -2.07
C GLU A 47 12.14 6.75 -2.60
N SER A 48 12.88 7.69 -3.19
CA SER A 48 12.30 8.78 -3.97
C SER A 48 11.41 8.14 -5.05
N ALA A 49 10.20 8.66 -5.29
CA ALA A 49 9.31 8.09 -6.32
C ALA A 49 9.82 8.28 -7.76
N LYS A 50 11.12 8.58 -7.95
CA LYS A 50 11.83 8.63 -9.23
C LYS A 50 12.36 7.26 -9.64
N THR A 51 12.59 6.33 -8.70
CA THR A 51 12.95 4.95 -9.00
C THR A 51 11.75 4.02 -8.80
N ILE A 52 11.58 3.10 -9.75
CA ILE A 52 10.52 2.08 -9.81
C ILE A 52 10.78 0.94 -8.80
N ASP A 53 11.91 0.95 -8.07
CA ASP A 53 12.29 -0.16 -7.21
C ASP A 53 11.59 -0.12 -5.85
N ARG A 54 10.31 -0.48 -5.87
CA ARG A 54 9.44 -0.58 -4.70
C ARG A 54 9.33 -2.05 -4.30
N PRO A 55 10.29 -2.60 -3.52
CA PRO A 55 10.36 -4.03 -3.25
C PRO A 55 9.12 -4.53 -2.50
N ASP A 56 8.62 -3.77 -1.52
CA ASP A 56 7.44 -4.19 -0.76
C ASP A 56 6.15 -4.01 -1.56
N PHE A 57 6.09 -3.03 -2.47
CA PHE A 57 5.00 -2.95 -3.45
C PHE A 57 4.95 -4.17 -4.39
N LYS A 58 6.10 -4.65 -4.88
CA LYS A 58 6.17 -5.87 -5.69
C LYS A 58 5.70 -7.09 -4.90
N LYS A 59 6.11 -7.22 -3.63
CA LYS A 59 5.63 -8.28 -2.73
C LYS A 59 4.14 -8.19 -2.46
N LEU A 60 3.58 -6.97 -2.35
CA LEU A 60 2.14 -6.77 -2.21
C LEU A 60 1.39 -7.32 -3.42
N LEU A 61 1.82 -6.96 -4.63
CA LEU A 61 1.18 -7.45 -5.86
C LEU A 61 1.23 -8.97 -5.95
N GLU A 62 2.37 -9.57 -5.63
CA GLU A 62 2.51 -11.03 -5.62
C GLU A 62 1.64 -11.69 -4.55
N TYR A 63 1.56 -11.10 -3.35
CA TYR A 63 0.69 -11.59 -2.28
C TYR A 63 -0.78 -11.54 -2.70
N CYS A 64 -1.24 -10.44 -3.29
CA CYS A 64 -2.59 -10.33 -3.84
C CYS A 64 -2.84 -11.37 -4.94
N ARG A 65 -1.85 -11.65 -5.79
CA ARG A 65 -1.95 -12.68 -6.85
C ARG A 65 -2.13 -14.08 -6.29
N VAL A 66 -1.34 -14.44 -5.27
CA VAL A 66 -1.41 -15.76 -4.61
C VAL A 66 -2.69 -15.90 -3.78
N HIS A 67 -3.11 -14.84 -3.10
CA HIS A 67 -4.27 -14.84 -2.19
C HIS A 67 -5.51 -14.17 -2.79
N LYS A 68 -5.68 -14.24 -4.11
CA LYS A 68 -6.74 -13.51 -4.84
C LYS A 68 -8.17 -13.81 -4.39
N GLN A 69 -8.40 -15.00 -3.81
CA GLN A 69 -9.73 -15.37 -3.29
C GLN A 69 -9.98 -14.87 -1.86
N ASP A 70 -8.90 -14.49 -1.15
CA ASP A 70 -8.95 -14.07 0.25
C ASP A 70 -8.84 -12.55 0.40
N VAL A 71 -7.96 -11.92 -0.36
CA VAL A 71 -7.64 -10.47 -0.28
C VAL A 71 -8.45 -9.70 -1.30
N GLN A 72 -9.32 -8.83 -0.83
CA GLN A 72 -10.26 -8.07 -1.67
C GLN A 72 -9.89 -6.59 -1.78
N PHE A 73 -9.11 -6.08 -0.83
CA PHE A 73 -8.81 -4.66 -0.72
C PHE A 73 -7.32 -4.39 -0.52
N VAL A 74 -6.85 -3.33 -1.16
CA VAL A 74 -5.54 -2.72 -0.89
C VAL A 74 -5.79 -1.33 -0.32
N VAL A 75 -5.33 -1.08 0.90
CA VAL A 75 -5.57 0.17 1.64
C VAL A 75 -4.26 0.94 1.78
N PHE A 76 -4.31 2.24 1.51
CA PHE A 76 -3.18 3.17 1.64
C PHE A 76 -3.70 4.55 2.07
N ASP A 77 -2.87 5.33 2.74
CA ASP A 77 -3.25 6.62 3.34
C ASP A 77 -3.62 7.71 2.31
N ASN A 78 -2.93 7.76 1.18
CA ASN A 78 -3.08 8.83 0.19
C ASN A 78 -2.64 8.34 -1.21
N ILE A 79 -3.32 8.80 -2.27
CA ILE A 79 -2.99 8.46 -3.67
C ILE A 79 -1.51 8.71 -4.03
N THR A 80 -0.89 9.78 -3.52
CA THR A 80 0.55 10.12 -3.67
C THR A 80 1.49 9.09 -3.04
N ARG A 81 0.99 8.25 -2.11
CA ARG A 81 1.74 7.11 -1.55
C ARG A 81 1.74 5.91 -2.49
N PHE A 82 0.74 5.80 -3.36
CA PHE A 82 0.60 4.74 -4.35
C PHE A 82 1.17 5.14 -5.73
N SER A 83 0.89 6.36 -6.19
CA SER A 83 1.39 6.91 -7.47
C SER A 83 1.53 8.44 -7.40
N ARG A 84 2.56 9.00 -8.05
CA ARG A 84 2.70 10.47 -8.19
C ARG A 84 1.99 11.04 -9.43
N ASN A 85 1.49 10.20 -10.33
CA ASN A 85 0.72 10.62 -11.51
C ASN A 85 -0.60 9.81 -11.62
N SER A 86 -1.56 10.32 -12.38
CA SER A 86 -2.83 9.62 -12.66
C SER A 86 -2.64 8.33 -13.46
N HIS A 87 -1.54 8.23 -14.22
CA HIS A 87 -1.23 7.10 -15.10
C HIS A 87 -0.86 5.82 -14.32
N ASP A 88 0.11 5.88 -13.39
CA ASP A 88 0.52 4.73 -12.60
C ASP A 88 -0.60 4.33 -11.61
N PHE A 89 -1.45 5.28 -11.19
CA PHE A 89 -2.66 4.95 -10.42
C PHE A 89 -3.63 4.11 -11.26
N ALA A 90 -3.88 4.50 -12.51
CA ALA A 90 -4.73 3.74 -13.42
C ALA A 90 -4.16 2.34 -13.68
N ILE A 91 -2.85 2.23 -13.93
CA ILE A 91 -2.17 0.94 -14.15
C ILE A 91 -2.33 0.03 -12.93
N ALA A 92 -2.01 0.53 -11.74
CA ALA A 92 -2.06 -0.28 -10.53
C ALA A 92 -3.51 -0.62 -10.14
N ARG A 93 -4.49 0.25 -10.40
CA ARG A 93 -5.91 -0.09 -10.29
C ARG A 93 -6.31 -1.20 -11.26
N THR A 94 -5.89 -1.13 -12.52
CA THR A 94 -6.17 -2.16 -13.52
C THR A 94 -5.51 -3.49 -13.17
N LEU A 95 -4.28 -3.48 -12.63
CA LEU A 95 -3.61 -4.68 -12.16
C LEU A 95 -4.40 -5.32 -11.02
N LEU A 96 -4.81 -4.53 -10.02
CA LEU A 96 -5.56 -5.05 -8.88
C LEU A 96 -6.99 -5.51 -9.25
N GLN A 97 -7.63 -4.91 -10.24
CA GLN A 97 -8.95 -5.33 -10.74
C GLN A 97 -8.91 -6.64 -11.55
N ARG A 98 -7.73 -7.07 -11.99
CA ARG A 98 -7.52 -8.30 -12.79
C ARG A 98 -7.04 -9.49 -11.97
N LEU A 99 -6.72 -9.27 -10.69
CA LEU A 99 -6.40 -10.34 -9.73
C LEU A 99 -7.69 -10.93 -9.18
#